data_AF-A0A7U6KI42-F1
#
_entry.id   AF-A0A7U6KI42-F1
#
_cell.length_a   1.000
_cell.length_b   1.000
_cell.length_c   1.000
_cell.angle_alpha   90.00
_cell.angle_beta   90.00
_cell.angle_gamma   90.00
#
_symmetry.space_group_name_H-M   'P 1'
#
loop_
_entity.id
_entity.type
_entity.pdbx_description
1 polymer ?
#
loop_
_entity_poly.entity_id
_entity_poly.type
_entity_poly.pdbx_seq_one_letter_code
_entity_poly.pdbx_strand_id
1 'polypeptide(L)' 'MCGIYEIENNKGRLSYKIFPGNDELNLFLKKNKDKKCRQMMPVFSAGKYKEYPHTEVRKLTPDEIKQYMSER' A
#
# COMPACT_ATOMS: atom_id res chain seq x y z
N MET A 1 4.04 5.78 -12.06
CA MET A 1 4.80 6.03 -10.80
C MET A 1 3.78 5.89 -9.68
N CYS A 2 3.98 4.96 -8.74
CA CYS A 2 2.97 4.69 -7.72
C CYS A 2 3.02 5.73 -6.59
N GLY A 3 1.86 6.03 -6.02
CA GLY A 3 1.72 6.91 -4.87
C GLY A 3 0.85 6.28 -3.78
N ILE A 4 1.16 6.59 -2.53
CA ILE A 4 0.32 6.34 -1.37
C ILE A 4 -0.66 7.49 -1.24
N TYR A 5 -1.95 7.19 -1.23
CA TYR A 5 -3.03 8.15 -1.10
C TYR A 5 -3.72 7.98 0.25
N GLU A 6 -4.06 9.10 0.86
CA GLU A 6 -4.90 9.14 2.05
C GLU A 6 -6.37 9.10 1.65
N ILE A 7 -7.07 8.08 2.14
CA ILE A 7 -8.48 7.81 1.86
C ILE A 7 -9.25 7.84 3.17
N GLU A 8 -10.21 8.75 3.25
CA GLU A 8 -11.12 8.88 4.37
C GLU A 8 -12.47 8.25 4.02
N ASN A 9 -13.09 7.56 4.98
CA ASN A 9 -14.47 7.13 4.84
C ASN A 9 -15.47 8.17 5.41
N ASN A 10 -16.75 7.93 5.19
CA ASN A 10 -17.83 8.74 5.76
C ASN A 10 -17.88 8.77 7.31
N LYS A 11 -17.22 7.83 7.99
CA LYS A 11 -17.09 7.79 9.47
C LYS A 11 -15.83 8.50 9.97
N GLY A 12 -15.07 9.16 9.10
CA GLY A 12 -13.83 9.87 9.46
C GLY A 12 -12.61 8.98 9.64
N ARG A 13 -12.71 7.65 9.43
CA ARG A 13 -11.56 6.74 9.47
C ARG A 13 -10.66 6.99 8.27
N LEU A 14 -9.38 7.22 8.55
CA LEU A 14 -8.33 7.33 7.54
C LEU A 14 -7.73 5.96 7.22
N SER A 15 -7.35 5.78 5.96
CA SER A 15 -6.66 4.61 5.45
C SER A 15 -5.70 5.02 4.34
N TYR A 16 -4.57 4.33 4.24
CA TYR A 16 -3.55 4.59 3.22
C TYR A 16 -3.57 3.48 2.18
N LYS A 17 -3.60 3.86 0.90
CA LYS A 17 -3.66 2.92 -0.23
C LYS A 17 -2.70 3.32 -1.32
N ILE A 18 -2.08 2.33 -1.95
CA ILE A 18 -1.14 2.55 -3.05
C ILE A 18 -1.91 2.46 -4.37
N PHE A 19 -1.78 3.48 -5.22
CA PHE A 19 -2.30 3.49 -6.58
C PHE A 19 -1.20 3.86 -7.59
N PRO A 20 -1.20 3.28 -8.80
CA PRO A 20 -0.23 3.60 -9.84
C PRO A 20 -0.44 4.98 -10.48
N GLY A 21 -1.63 5.58 -10.30
CA GLY A 21 -1.98 6.90 -10.80
C GLY A 21 -3.36 7.36 -10.34
N ASN A 22 -3.76 8.55 -10.80
CA ASN A 22 -5.06 9.15 -10.47
C ASN A 22 -6.23 8.40 -11.13
N ASP A 23 -6.03 7.74 -12.27
CA ASP A 23 -7.09 7.00 -12.96
C ASP A 23 -7.55 5.79 -12.17
N GLU A 24 -6.63 5.02 -11.60
CA GLU A 24 -6.94 3.88 -10.73
C GLU A 24 -7.53 4.33 -9.39
N LEU A 25 -7.05 5.45 -8.84
CA LEU A 25 -7.67 6.08 -7.69
C LEU A 25 -9.13 6.43 -8.00
N ASN A 26 -9.39 7.08 -9.13
CA ASN A 26 -10.73 7.47 -9.56
C ASN A 26 -11.64 6.26 -9.76
N LEU A 27 -11.14 5.19 -10.38
CA LEU A 27 -11.88 3.94 -10.53
C LEU A 27 -12.23 3.31 -9.17
N PHE A 28 -11.29 3.35 -8.22
CA PHE A 28 -11.51 2.88 -6.86
C PHE A 28 -12.57 3.71 -6.13
N LEU A 29 -12.50 5.04 -6.19
CA LEU A 29 -13.47 5.94 -5.55
C LEU A 29 -14.87 5.76 -6.16
N LYS A 30 -14.98 5.60 -7.48
CA LYS A 30 -16.26 5.29 -8.16
C LYS A 30 -16.90 4.00 -7.66
N LYS A 31 -16.09 2.96 -7.40
CA LYS A 31 -16.55 1.69 -6.83
C LYS A 31 -16.88 1.78 -5.33
N ASN A 32 -16.31 2.74 -4.61
CA ASN A 32 -16.41 2.89 -3.17
C ASN A 32 -16.97 4.27 -2.79
N LYS A 33 -18.28 4.44 -2.93
CA LYS A 33 -18.96 5.74 -2.73
C LYS A 33 -18.84 6.31 -1.32
N ASP A 34 -18.52 5.47 -0.33
CA ASP A 34 -18.29 5.86 1.06
C ASP A 34 -16.91 6.48 1.32
N LYS A 35 -16.01 6.44 0.32
CA LYS A 35 -14.61 6.82 0.44
C LYS A 35 -14.33 8.08 -0.37
N LYS A 36 -13.47 8.94 0.17
CA LYS A 36 -13.00 10.16 -0.47
C LYS A 36 -11.49 10.32 -0.27
N CYS A 37 -10.81 10.83 -1.30
CA CYS A 37 -9.44 11.29 -1.17
C CYS A 37 -9.47 12.81 -1.04
N ARG A 38 -9.10 13.36 0.12
CA ARG A 38 -9.20 14.81 0.38
C ARG A 38 -8.29 15.63 -0.53
N GLN A 39 -7.05 15.18 -0.69
CA GLN A 39 -6.02 15.92 -1.41
C GLN A 39 -5.96 15.60 -2.90
N MET A 40 -6.59 14.49 -3.35
CA MET A 40 -6.49 13.97 -4.73
C MET A 40 -5.06 13.85 -5.26
N MET A 41 -4.10 13.80 -4.33
CA MET A 41 -2.67 13.74 -4.55
C MET A 41 -2.09 12.71 -3.59
N PRO A 42 -1.01 12.02 -3.97
CA PRO A 42 -0.36 11.08 -3.09
C PRO A 42 0.36 11.84 -1.95
N VAL A 43 0.19 11.35 -0.72
CA VAL A 43 0.97 11.82 0.44
C VAL A 43 2.42 11.35 0.38
N PHE A 44 2.69 10.32 -0.42
CA PHE A 44 4.03 9.84 -0.70
C PHE A 44 4.08 9.22 -2.09
N SER A 45 5.09 9.56 -2.88
CA SER A 45 5.38 8.87 -4.14
C SER A 45 6.87 8.52 -4.17
N ALA A 46 7.16 7.28 -4.54
CA ALA A 46 8.51 6.84 -4.83
C ALA A 46 8.64 6.69 -6.34
N GLY A 47 9.75 7.18 -6.90
CA GLY A 47 10.03 7.10 -8.33
C GLY A 47 10.29 5.67 -8.78
N LYS A 48 11.55 5.31 -8.90
CA LYS A 48 11.96 3.94 -9.19
C LYS A 48 12.11 3.15 -7.89
N TYR A 49 11.95 1.84 -8.00
CA TYR A 49 12.32 0.93 -6.92
C TYR A 49 13.78 1.20 -6.51
N LYS A 50 13.99 1.28 -5.20
CA LYS A 50 15.30 1.45 -4.58
C LYS A 50 15.56 0.23 -3.72
N GLU A 51 16.60 -0.52 -4.04
CA GLU A 51 17.12 -1.54 -3.15
C GLU A 51 17.77 -0.85 -1.96
N TYR A 52 17.42 -1.30 -0.77
CA TYR A 52 18.07 -0.85 0.45
C TYR A 52 19.07 -1.93 0.88
N PRO A 53 20.33 -1.56 1.17
CA PRO A 53 21.26 -2.54 1.70
C PRO A 53 20.69 -3.13 3.00
N HIS A 54 20.91 -4.42 3.22
CA HIS A 54 20.39 -5.18 4.36
C HIS A 54 18.87 -5.48 4.36
N THR A 55 18.16 -5.32 3.24
CA THR A 55 16.78 -5.85 3.14
C THR A 55 16.77 -7.34 2.81
N GLU A 56 16.14 -8.15 3.67
CA GLU A 56 15.92 -9.59 3.44
C GLU A 56 14.57 -9.87 2.77
N VAL A 57 14.24 -9.11 1.71
CA VAL A 57 13.01 -9.36 0.94
C VAL A 57 13.25 -10.55 0.00
N ARG A 58 13.16 -11.76 0.56
CA ARG A 58 13.23 -13.03 -0.19
C ARG A 58 12.19 -14.02 0.33
N LYS A 59 11.92 -15.07 -0.45
CA LYS A 59 11.14 -16.21 0.05
C LYS A 59 11.93 -16.90 1.16
N LEU A 60 11.24 -17.26 2.24
CA LEU A 60 11.80 -18.13 3.28
C LEU A 60 12.12 -19.50 2.66
N THR A 61 13.22 -20.08 3.11
CA THR A 61 13.57 -21.47 2.81
C THR A 61 12.64 -22.43 3.56
N PRO A 62 12.50 -23.68 3.11
CA PRO A 62 11.68 -24.67 3.81
C PRO A 62 12.03 -24.84 5.29
N ASP A 63 13.31 -24.70 5.66
CA ASP A 63 13.76 -24.87 7.04
C ASP A 63 13.44 -23.64 7.90
N GLU A 64 13.59 -22.43 7.35
CA GLU A 64 13.12 -21.18 8.01
C GLU A 64 11.60 -21.19 8.23
N ILE A 65 10.83 -21.74 7.29
CA ILE A 65 9.37 -21.91 7.44
C ILE A 65 9.07 -22.84 8.61
N LYS A 66 9.74 -24.00 8.72
CA LYS A 66 9.53 -24.94 9.83
C LYS A 66 9.85 -24.29 11.17
N GLN A 67 10.96 -23.56 11.26
CA GLN A 67 11.36 -22.82 12.45
C GLN A 67 10.28 -21.81 12.85
N TYR A 68 9.87 -20.94 11.92
CA TYR A 68 8.81 -19.95 12.16
C TYR A 68 7.48 -20.57 12.61
N MET A 69 7.10 -21.72 12.04
CA MET A 69 5.87 -22.42 12.43
C MET A 69 5.95 -23.04 13.83
N SER A 70 7.15 -23.31 14.34
CA SER A 70 7.37 -23.84 15.69
C SER A 70 7.37 -22.76 16.79
N GLU A 71 7.58 -21.50 16.41
CA GLU A 71 7.57 -20.33 17.30
C GLU A 71 6.16 -19.75 17.52
N ARG A 72 5.15 -20.34 16.88
CA ARG A 72 3.75 -19.92 16.91
C ARG A 72 2.94 -20.74 17.91
#